data_AF-A0A1W9UDX5-F1
#
_entry.id   AF-A0A1W9UDX5-F1
#
_cell.length_a   1.000
_cell.length_b   1.000
_cell.length_c   1.000
_cell.angle_alpha   90.00
_cell.angle_beta   90.00
_cell.angle_gamma   90.00
#
_symmetry.space_group_name_H-M   'P 1'
#
loop_
_entity.id
_entity.type
_entity.pdbx_description
1 polymer ?
#
loop_
_entity_poly.entity_id
_entity_poly.type
_entity_poly.pdbx_seq_one_letter_code
_entity_poly.pdbx_strand_id
1 'polypeptide(L)'
;MLVDVLELIQPGLTIMDAVMGLEGDGPGAKGTPHHYGCLAASTDPVALDTVLARAMGYRPGEVLYLAEAGERGLGKTVLKEIELAGNRQPLDFGSLNLPRPRWYFRVPAFIEPPMRRAAWIRPRLDAAACTGCGNCAQVCPCEAITPGHPAHFDMERCVGCLCCTEICPEGAIGTQRNLWGRLFGFGLSSG
;
A
#
# COMPACT_ATOMS: atom_id res chain seq x y z
N MET A 1 12.76 -4.95 -1.05
CA MET A 1 13.04 -3.50 -0.91
C MET A 1 12.72 -2.98 0.49
N LEU A 2 11.48 -3.07 1.00
CA LEU A 2 11.15 -2.52 2.33
C LEU A 2 11.88 -3.24 3.47
N VAL A 3 11.90 -4.57 3.43
CA VAL A 3 12.59 -5.40 4.43
C VAL A 3 14.11 -5.21 4.37
N ASP A 4 14.67 -4.97 3.18
CA ASP A 4 16.10 -4.68 3.02
C ASP A 4 16.47 -3.33 3.67
N VAL A 5 15.61 -2.32 3.56
CA VAL A 5 15.81 -1.02 4.24
C VAL A 5 15.73 -1.20 5.76
N LEU A 6 14.76 -1.99 6.24
CA LEU A 6 14.65 -2.31 7.67
C LEU A 6 15.93 -2.98 8.21
N GLU A 7 16.44 -3.97 7.48
CA GLU A 7 17.66 -4.72 7.82
C GLU A 7 18.90 -3.82 7.87
N LEU A 8 19.00 -2.85 6.94
CA LEU A 8 20.13 -1.92 6.88
C LEU A 8 20.06 -0.80 7.94
N ILE A 9 18.86 -0.26 8.21
CA ILE A 9 18.70 0.94 9.03
C ILE A 9 18.48 0.61 10.51
N GLN A 10 17.74 -0.45 10.82
CA GLN A 10 17.37 -0.88 12.18
C GLN A 10 16.94 0.29 13.10
N PRO A 11 15.76 0.91 12.86
CA PRO A 11 15.31 2.06 13.63
C PRO A 11 15.20 1.76 15.13
N GLY A 12 15.77 2.63 15.98
CA GLY A 12 15.72 2.45 17.44
C GLY A 12 14.36 2.78 18.08
N LEU A 13 13.52 3.58 17.41
CA LEU A 13 12.16 3.90 17.82
C LEU A 13 11.32 4.23 16.59
N THR A 14 10.16 3.59 16.47
CA THR A 14 9.16 3.87 15.45
C THR A 14 7.86 4.27 16.13
N ILE A 15 7.21 5.32 15.62
CA ILE A 15 5.94 5.85 16.11
C ILE A 15 4.97 5.85 14.95
N MET A 16 3.76 5.31 15.15
CA MET A 16 2.67 5.39 14.21
C MET A 16 1.58 6.31 14.75
N ASP A 17 1.29 7.38 14.00
CA ASP A 17 0.11 8.22 14.18
C ASP A 17 -1.06 7.63 13.40
N ALA A 18 -2.03 7.10 14.13
CA ALA A 18 -3.31 6.66 13.63
C ALA A 18 -4.45 7.42 14.32
N VAL A 19 -4.24 8.70 14.67
CA VAL A 19 -5.32 9.56 15.17
C VAL A 19 -6.36 9.74 14.08
N MET A 20 -5.90 10.07 12.87
CA MET A 20 -6.68 10.09 11.64
C MET A 20 -6.13 9.06 10.65
N GLY A 21 -7.02 8.27 10.08
CA GLY A 21 -6.69 7.34 8.99
C GLY A 21 -7.64 7.50 7.80
N LEU A 22 -7.43 6.68 6.78
CA LEU A 22 -8.21 6.65 5.55
C LEU A 22 -8.75 5.24 5.32
N GLU A 23 -10.04 5.12 5.06
CA GLU A 23 -10.69 3.88 4.62
C GLU A 23 -10.99 3.87 3.12
N GLY A 24 -11.18 2.69 2.54
CA GLY A 24 -11.49 2.52 1.12
C GLY A 24 -10.28 2.68 0.19
N ASP A 25 -10.52 3.22 -1.01
CA ASP A 25 -9.52 3.33 -2.09
C ASP A 25 -8.63 4.57 -1.94
N GLY A 26 -8.01 4.72 -0.76
CA GLY A 26 -6.94 5.70 -0.53
C GLY A 26 -5.58 5.25 -1.13
N PRO A 27 -4.52 6.07 -0.99
CA PRO A 27 -4.54 7.42 -0.39
C PRO A 27 -5.02 8.50 -1.37
N GLY A 28 -5.29 9.70 -0.86
CA GLY A 28 -5.78 10.85 -1.63
C GLY A 28 -7.29 11.03 -1.58
N ALA A 29 -7.85 11.78 -2.55
CA ALA A 29 -9.25 12.23 -2.55
C ALA A 29 -10.31 11.12 -2.60
N LYS A 30 -9.91 9.86 -2.86
CA LYS A 30 -10.80 8.69 -2.93
C LYS A 30 -10.94 7.93 -1.62
N GLY A 31 -10.06 8.18 -0.64
CA GLY A 31 -10.19 7.61 0.69
C GLY A 31 -11.24 8.36 1.50
N THR A 32 -11.88 7.67 2.46
CA THR A 32 -12.78 8.29 3.43
C THR A 32 -12.02 8.52 4.73
N PRO A 33 -11.84 9.77 5.19
CA PRO A 33 -11.18 10.05 6.46
C PRO A 33 -11.96 9.45 7.64
N HIS A 34 -11.26 8.82 8.57
CA HIS A 34 -11.83 8.27 9.79
C HIS A 34 -10.94 8.60 10.99
N HIS A 35 -11.55 8.95 12.13
CA HIS A 35 -10.82 9.28 13.35
C HIS A 35 -10.76 8.05 14.27
N TYR A 36 -9.58 7.45 14.44
CA TYR A 36 -9.37 6.31 15.33
C TYR A 36 -8.78 6.69 16.69
N GLY A 37 -8.12 7.84 16.79
CA GLY A 37 -7.53 8.29 18.06
C GLY A 37 -6.43 7.39 18.62
N CYS A 38 -5.68 6.72 17.74
CA CYS A 38 -4.65 5.75 18.13
C CYS A 38 -3.24 6.30 17.90
N LEU A 39 -2.39 6.23 18.91
CA LEU A 39 -0.96 6.50 18.80
C LEU A 39 -0.21 5.30 19.37
N ALA A 40 0.70 4.74 18.59
CA ALA A 40 1.45 3.56 18.97
C ALA A 40 2.94 3.78 18.72
N ALA A 41 3.79 3.18 19.54
CA ALA A 41 5.23 3.27 19.39
C ALA A 41 5.90 1.96 19.81
N SER A 42 7.05 1.65 19.22
CA SER A 42 7.83 0.46 19.51
C SER A 42 9.29 0.68 19.14
N THR A 43 10.19 0.00 19.84
CA THR A 43 11.60 -0.15 19.43
C THR A 43 11.79 -1.27 18.40
N ASP A 44 10.76 -2.09 18.18
CA ASP A 44 10.68 -3.08 17.11
C ASP A 44 9.59 -2.64 16.11
N PRO A 45 9.95 -2.15 14.91
CA PRO A 45 8.98 -1.70 13.91
C PRO A 45 8.10 -2.82 13.36
N VAL A 46 8.62 -4.06 13.28
CA VAL A 46 7.85 -5.21 12.82
C VAL A 46 6.78 -5.57 13.84
N ALA A 47 7.12 -5.49 15.14
CA ALA A 47 6.15 -5.70 16.21
C ALA A 47 5.04 -4.64 16.19
N LEU A 48 5.40 -3.36 16.00
CA LEU A 48 4.44 -2.25 15.92
C LEU A 48 3.41 -2.52 14.82
N ASP A 49 3.90 -2.76 13.62
CA ASP A 49 3.05 -2.97 12.46
C ASP A 49 2.27 -4.29 12.53
N THR A 50 2.85 -5.33 13.15
CA THR A 50 2.14 -6.58 13.44
C THR A 50 0.92 -6.31 14.31
N VAL A 51 1.08 -5.57 15.41
CA VAL A 51 -0.03 -5.26 16.32
C VAL A 51 -1.13 -4.50 15.58
N LEU A 52 -0.76 -3.51 14.79
CA LEU A 52 -1.70 -2.65 14.07
C LEU A 52 -2.40 -3.39 12.92
N ALA A 53 -1.66 -4.21 12.16
CA ALA A 53 -2.25 -5.06 11.13
C ALA A 53 -3.28 -6.04 11.73
N ARG A 54 -3.00 -6.61 12.91
CA ARG A 54 -3.97 -7.48 13.60
C ARG A 54 -5.17 -6.71 14.15
N ALA A 55 -4.95 -5.52 14.68
CA ALA A 55 -6.02 -4.63 15.11
C ALA A 55 -6.94 -4.24 13.94
N MET A 56 -6.39 -4.07 12.74
CA MET A 56 -7.16 -3.84 11.51
C MET A 56 -7.86 -5.10 10.97
N GLY A 57 -7.61 -6.28 11.54
CA GLY A 57 -8.24 -7.54 11.12
C GLY A 57 -7.46 -8.34 10.07
N TYR A 58 -6.23 -7.94 9.70
CA TYR A 58 -5.39 -8.76 8.84
C TYR A 58 -4.91 -10.03 9.56
N ARG A 59 -4.77 -11.12 8.81
CA ARG A 59 -4.26 -12.42 9.27
C ARG A 59 -2.74 -12.53 9.07
N PRO A 60 -2.04 -13.44 9.79
CA PRO A 60 -0.62 -13.68 9.53
C PRO A 60 -0.40 -14.01 8.05
N GLY A 61 0.61 -13.39 7.44
CA GLY A 61 0.96 -13.61 6.03
C GLY A 61 0.20 -12.75 5.01
N GLU A 62 -0.88 -12.05 5.39
CA GLU A 62 -1.62 -11.19 4.45
C GLU A 62 -0.88 -9.89 4.13
N VAL A 63 -0.04 -9.41 5.05
CA VAL A 63 0.84 -8.26 4.85
C VAL A 63 2.23 -8.76 4.47
N LEU A 64 2.58 -8.64 3.19
CA LEU A 64 3.76 -9.28 2.60
C LEU A 64 5.09 -8.96 3.30
N TYR A 65 5.33 -7.69 3.61
CA TYR A 65 6.62 -7.34 4.22
C TYR A 65 6.72 -7.84 5.66
N LEU A 66 5.60 -8.00 6.39
CA LEU A 66 5.60 -8.62 7.72
C LEU A 66 5.90 -10.12 7.62
N ALA A 67 5.37 -10.80 6.60
CA ALA A 67 5.71 -12.19 6.34
C ALA A 67 7.22 -12.35 6.08
N GLU A 68 7.75 -11.57 5.15
CA GLU A 68 9.18 -11.57 4.78
C GLU A 68 10.08 -11.17 5.96
N ALA A 69 9.73 -10.12 6.71
CA ALA A 69 10.51 -9.70 7.88
C ALA A 69 10.53 -10.77 8.97
N GLY A 70 9.43 -11.51 9.13
CA GLY A 70 9.36 -12.69 10.01
C GLY A 70 10.26 -13.83 9.54
N GLU A 71 10.26 -14.15 8.24
CA GLU A 71 11.13 -15.18 7.65
C GLU A 71 12.62 -14.85 7.85
N ARG A 72 12.98 -13.56 7.78
CA ARG A 72 14.36 -13.09 8.02
C ARG A 72 14.70 -12.84 9.49
N GLY A 73 13.75 -12.99 10.42
CA GLY A 73 13.98 -12.76 11.84
C GLY A 73 14.30 -11.30 12.21
N LEU A 74 13.77 -10.34 11.45
CA LEU A 74 14.06 -8.89 11.62
C LEU A 74 13.16 -8.19 12.64
N GLY A 75 12.27 -8.93 13.30
CA GLY A 75 11.41 -8.46 14.38
C GLY A 75 10.27 -9.43 14.65
N LYS A 76 9.40 -9.10 15.61
CA LYS A 76 8.35 -10.01 16.09
C LYS A 76 7.08 -9.93 15.25
N THR A 77 6.63 -11.07 14.74
CA THR A 77 5.39 -11.19 13.93
C THR A 77 4.28 -12.00 14.62
N VAL A 78 4.59 -12.55 15.79
CA VAL A 78 3.66 -13.35 16.60
C VAL A 78 3.20 -12.52 17.80
N LEU A 79 1.90 -12.21 17.86
CA LEU A 79 1.32 -11.37 18.93
C LEU A 79 1.66 -11.84 20.35
N LYS A 80 1.79 -13.16 20.57
CA LYS A 80 2.11 -13.72 21.89
C LYS A 80 3.53 -13.37 22.37
N GLU A 81 4.41 -12.99 21.46
CA GLU A 81 5.80 -12.62 21.76
C GLU A 81 5.95 -11.10 21.98
N ILE A 82 4.89 -10.33 21.74
CA ILE A 82 4.86 -8.88 21.81
C ILE A 82 4.21 -8.45 23.12
N GLU A 83 4.96 -7.74 23.95
CA GLU A 83 4.41 -7.10 25.13
C GLU A 83 3.75 -5.79 24.73
N LEU A 84 2.45 -5.67 25.02
CA LEU A 84 1.69 -4.43 24.80
C LEU A 84 1.63 -3.63 26.10
N ALA A 85 2.28 -2.47 26.13
CA ALA A 85 2.14 -1.50 27.19
C ALA A 85 1.07 -0.44 26.85
N GLY A 86 0.51 0.22 27.89
CA GLY A 86 -0.43 1.32 27.71
C GLY A 86 -1.89 0.90 27.48
N ASN A 87 -2.71 1.86 27.07
CA ASN A 87 -4.14 1.65 26.81
C ASN A 87 -4.34 0.92 25.48
N ARG A 88 -5.09 -0.19 25.50
CA ARG A 88 -5.38 -1.02 24.32
C ARG A 88 -6.71 -0.67 23.65
N GLN A 89 -7.57 0.10 24.29
CA GLN A 89 -8.86 0.52 23.71
C GLN A 89 -8.71 1.15 22.32
N PRO A 90 -7.70 2.02 22.05
CA PRO A 90 -7.50 2.62 20.72
C PRO A 90 -7.10 1.62 19.61
N LEU A 91 -6.84 0.36 19.93
CA LEU A 91 -6.59 -0.70 18.93
C LEU A 91 -7.91 -1.35 18.46
N ASP A 92 -9.05 -1.01 19.06
CA ASP A 92 -10.34 -1.42 18.52
C ASP A 92 -10.78 -0.45 17.42
N PHE A 93 -10.40 -0.78 16.18
CA PHE A 93 -10.77 -0.01 15.00
C PHE A 93 -12.18 -0.32 14.49
N GLY A 94 -12.91 -1.24 15.13
CA GLY A 94 -14.25 -1.64 14.71
C GLY A 94 -14.29 -2.25 13.31
N SER A 95 -15.38 -2.00 12.59
CA SER A 95 -15.59 -2.50 11.22
C SER A 95 -14.91 -1.58 10.21
N LEU A 96 -13.78 -2.02 9.67
CA LEU A 96 -13.01 -1.28 8.67
C LEU A 96 -13.43 -1.64 7.24
N ASN A 97 -13.56 -0.63 6.37
CA ASN A 97 -13.60 -0.83 4.93
C ASN A 97 -12.17 -0.91 4.37
N LEU A 98 -11.55 -2.09 4.52
CA LEU A 98 -10.21 -2.34 4.01
C LEU A 98 -10.19 -2.62 2.51
N PRO A 99 -9.12 -2.21 1.80
CA PRO A 99 -8.90 -2.69 0.45
C PRO A 99 -8.81 -4.22 0.45
N ARG A 100 -9.48 -4.87 -0.51
CA ARG A 100 -9.58 -6.33 -0.52
C ARG A 100 -8.18 -6.97 -0.54
N PRO A 101 -7.84 -7.86 0.42
CA PRO A 101 -6.55 -8.54 0.45
C PRO A 101 -6.38 -9.34 -0.83
N ARG A 102 -5.22 -9.20 -1.45
CA ARG A 102 -4.89 -9.89 -2.70
C ARG A 102 -4.15 -11.16 -2.36
N TRP A 103 -4.52 -12.24 -3.05
CA TRP A 103 -3.77 -13.49 -2.95
C TRP A 103 -2.46 -13.31 -3.69
N TYR A 104 -1.37 -13.27 -2.94
CA TYR A 104 -0.03 -13.26 -3.50
C TYR A 104 0.44 -14.69 -3.69
N PHE A 105 0.67 -15.07 -4.94
CA PHE A 105 1.22 -16.38 -5.27
C PHE A 105 2.72 -16.24 -5.51
N ARG A 106 3.50 -17.11 -4.86
CA ARG A 106 4.91 -17.29 -5.19
C ARG A 106 4.97 -18.05 -6.50
N VAL A 107 5.48 -17.41 -7.55
CA VAL A 107 5.66 -18.03 -8.86
C VAL A 107 7.15 -18.29 -9.09
N PRO A 108 7.52 -19.35 -9.83
CA PRO A 108 8.91 -19.56 -10.21
C PRO A 108 9.48 -18.36 -10.97
N ALA A 109 10.76 -18.03 -10.74
CA ALA A 109 11.42 -16.83 -11.28
C ALA A 109 11.32 -16.70 -12.81
N PHE A 110 11.24 -17.81 -13.55
CA PHE A 110 11.11 -17.78 -15.02
C PHE A 110 9.72 -17.33 -15.52
N ILE A 111 8.67 -17.43 -14.70
CA ILE A 111 7.30 -17.00 -15.03
C ILE A 111 7.03 -15.57 -14.51
N GLU A 112 7.83 -15.10 -13.55
CA GLU A 112 7.65 -13.81 -12.89
C GLU A 112 7.61 -12.62 -13.87
N PRO A 113 8.53 -12.44 -14.84
CA PRO A 113 8.55 -11.26 -15.69
C PRO A 113 7.29 -11.06 -16.56
N PRO A 114 6.82 -12.06 -17.34
CA PRO A 114 5.61 -11.89 -18.15
C PRO A 114 4.36 -11.75 -17.28
N MET A 115 4.30 -12.46 -16.14
CA MET A 115 3.16 -12.35 -15.23
C MET A 115 3.12 -11.02 -14.49
N ARG A 116 4.24 -10.43 -14.09
CA ARG A 116 4.27 -9.09 -13.48
C ARG A 116 3.76 -8.02 -14.44
N ARG A 117 4.13 -8.09 -15.71
CA ARG A 117 3.61 -7.19 -16.75
C ARG A 117 2.11 -7.36 -16.95
N ALA A 118 1.61 -8.59 -16.83
CA ALA A 118 0.18 -8.87 -16.88
C ALA A 118 -0.55 -8.43 -15.60
N ALA A 119 -0.04 -8.65 -14.40
CA ALA A 119 -0.71 -8.29 -13.15
C ALA A 119 -0.58 -6.80 -12.78
N TRP A 120 0.06 -6.01 -13.64
CA TRP A 120 0.42 -4.61 -13.43
C TRP A 120 -0.81 -3.72 -13.21
N ILE A 121 -0.81 -2.94 -12.13
CA ILE A 121 -1.82 -1.92 -11.88
C ILE A 121 -1.41 -0.63 -12.59
N ARG A 122 -2.30 -0.12 -13.44
CA ARG A 122 -2.06 1.08 -14.23
C ARG A 122 -2.99 2.22 -13.77
N PRO A 123 -2.53 3.48 -13.79
CA PRO A 123 -3.45 4.60 -13.62
C PRO A 123 -4.43 4.66 -14.79
N ARG A 124 -5.67 5.05 -14.50
CA ARG A 124 -6.72 5.32 -15.48
C ARG A 124 -7.29 6.70 -15.19
N LEU A 125 -7.17 7.61 -16.15
CA LEU A 125 -7.73 8.94 -16.06
C LEU A 125 -9.20 8.95 -16.47
N ASP A 126 -10.03 9.57 -15.64
CA ASP A 126 -11.35 10.07 -16.01
C ASP A 126 -11.20 11.47 -16.59
N ALA A 127 -11.36 11.59 -17.91
CA ALA A 127 -11.20 12.86 -18.61
C ALA A 127 -12.27 13.88 -18.21
N ALA A 128 -13.47 13.45 -17.79
CA ALA A 128 -14.55 14.34 -17.41
C ALA A 128 -14.30 15.01 -16.05
N ALA A 129 -13.64 14.31 -15.13
CA ALA A 129 -13.29 14.83 -13.80
C ALA A 129 -11.93 15.57 -13.79
N CYS A 130 -11.11 15.45 -14.83
CA CYS A 130 -9.79 16.06 -14.88
C CYS A 130 -9.90 17.58 -15.06
N THR A 131 -9.24 18.39 -14.22
CA THR A 131 -9.19 19.86 -14.41
C THR A 131 -7.97 20.34 -15.18
N GLY A 132 -7.03 19.44 -15.50
CA GLY A 132 -5.77 19.78 -16.17
C GLY A 132 -4.75 20.51 -15.28
N CYS A 133 -4.87 20.42 -13.95
CA CYS A 133 -4.00 21.11 -13.00
C CYS A 133 -2.51 20.76 -13.09
N GLY A 134 -2.15 19.62 -13.67
CA GLY A 134 -0.76 19.23 -13.90
C GLY A 134 -0.02 18.59 -12.71
N ASN A 135 -0.62 18.51 -11.51
CA ASN A 135 0.01 17.91 -10.32
C ASN A 135 0.54 16.48 -10.57
N CYS A 136 -0.22 15.68 -11.33
CA CYS A 136 0.18 14.33 -11.68
C CYS A 136 1.48 14.27 -12.50
N ALA A 137 1.69 15.24 -13.40
CA ALA A 137 2.93 15.33 -14.19
C ALA A 137 4.11 15.75 -13.32
N GLN A 138 3.91 16.70 -12.40
CA GLN A 138 4.96 17.18 -11.50
C GLN A 138 5.50 16.10 -10.55
N VAL A 139 4.64 15.20 -10.06
CA VAL A 139 5.05 14.13 -9.14
C VAL A 139 5.58 12.89 -9.87
N CYS A 140 5.52 12.83 -11.21
CA CYS A 140 5.83 11.62 -11.96
C CYS A 140 7.35 11.37 -12.01
N PRO A 141 7.89 10.33 -11.32
CA PRO A 141 9.35 10.12 -11.25
C PRO A 141 9.95 9.64 -12.59
N CYS A 142 9.12 9.15 -13.50
CA CYS A 142 9.53 8.65 -14.82
C CYS A 142 9.14 9.59 -15.97
N GLU A 143 8.60 10.77 -15.64
CA GLU A 143 8.12 11.79 -16.59
C GLU A 143 7.19 11.18 -17.67
N ALA A 144 6.35 10.23 -17.26
CA ALA A 144 5.44 9.50 -18.14
C ALA A 144 4.11 10.24 -18.37
N ILE A 145 4.00 11.50 -17.97
CA ILE A 145 2.73 12.25 -18.00
C ILE A 145 2.97 13.62 -18.63
N THR A 146 2.24 13.91 -19.71
CA THR A 146 2.17 15.24 -20.30
C THR A 146 0.97 16.00 -19.72
N PRO A 147 1.16 17.17 -19.09
CA PRO A 147 0.06 17.95 -18.54
C PRO A 147 -0.87 18.47 -19.66
N GLY A 148 -2.15 18.62 -19.36
CA GLY A 148 -3.19 19.03 -20.30
C GLY A 148 -4.59 18.71 -19.76
N HIS A 149 -5.62 19.02 -20.54
CA HIS A 149 -7.01 18.69 -20.21
C HIS A 149 -7.65 17.88 -21.35
N PRO A 150 -7.73 16.53 -21.23
CA PRO A 150 -7.18 15.71 -20.15
C PRO A 150 -5.65 15.54 -20.23
N ALA A 151 -5.02 15.19 -19.12
CA ALA A 151 -3.59 14.84 -19.09
C ALA A 151 -3.33 13.54 -19.88
N HIS A 152 -2.18 13.44 -20.53
CA HIS A 152 -1.80 12.28 -21.34
C HIS A 152 -0.77 11.41 -20.62
N PHE A 153 -0.96 10.09 -20.65
CA PHE A 153 -0.12 9.11 -19.95
C PHE A 153 0.59 8.19 -20.95
N ASP A 154 1.92 8.20 -20.91
CA ASP A 154 2.77 7.22 -21.59
C ASP A 154 2.85 5.94 -20.75
N MET A 155 2.10 4.93 -21.17
CA MET A 155 2.01 3.65 -20.47
C MET A 155 3.18 2.69 -20.74
N GLU A 156 4.09 3.04 -21.63
CA GLU A 156 5.35 2.32 -21.84
C GLU A 156 6.42 2.80 -20.86
N ARG A 157 6.45 4.11 -20.56
CA ARG A 157 7.34 4.70 -19.55
C ARG A 157 6.83 4.54 -18.12
N CYS A 158 5.51 4.44 -17.93
CA CYS A 158 4.90 4.38 -16.60
C CYS A 158 5.37 3.15 -15.79
N VAL A 159 6.01 3.40 -14.64
CA VAL A 159 6.46 2.36 -13.70
C VAL A 159 5.38 1.88 -12.73
N GLY A 160 4.14 2.39 -12.83
CA GLY A 160 3.03 1.97 -11.97
C GLY A 160 3.18 2.34 -10.49
N CYS A 161 3.90 3.42 -10.16
CA CYS A 161 4.07 3.88 -8.78
C CYS A 161 2.79 4.45 -8.15
N LEU A 162 1.80 4.83 -8.97
CA LEU A 162 0.50 5.38 -8.57
C LEU A 162 0.52 6.72 -7.82
N CYS A 163 1.67 7.40 -7.69
CA CYS A 163 1.75 8.75 -7.09
C CYS A 163 0.78 9.76 -7.72
N CYS A 164 0.50 9.61 -9.03
CA CYS A 164 -0.47 10.42 -9.74
C CYS A 164 -1.92 10.26 -9.23
N THR A 165 -2.28 9.07 -8.73
CA THR A 165 -3.58 8.80 -8.09
C THR A 165 -3.67 9.53 -6.75
N GLU A 166 -2.59 9.48 -5.96
CA GLU A 166 -2.56 10.03 -4.60
C GLU A 166 -2.64 11.55 -4.60
N ILE A 167 -1.94 12.20 -5.55
CA ILE A 167 -1.85 13.67 -5.61
C ILE A 167 -3.02 14.34 -6.33
N CYS A 168 -3.92 13.58 -6.97
CA CYS A 168 -4.99 14.15 -7.76
C CYS A 168 -6.08 14.75 -6.86
N PRO A 169 -6.25 16.09 -6.85
CA PRO A 169 -7.21 16.73 -5.93
C PRO A 169 -8.66 16.38 -6.28
N GLU A 170 -8.95 16.16 -7.56
CA GLU A 170 -10.29 15.83 -8.07
C GLU A 170 -10.64 14.34 -7.96
N GLY A 171 -9.68 13.50 -7.56
CA GLY A 171 -9.85 12.05 -7.66
C GLY A 171 -10.07 11.56 -9.11
N ALA A 172 -9.66 12.33 -10.12
CA ALA A 172 -9.85 11.99 -11.53
C ALA A 172 -9.03 10.78 -11.99
N ILE A 173 -8.04 10.34 -11.22
CA ILE A 173 -7.17 9.21 -11.56
C ILE A 173 -7.55 8.01 -10.69
N GLY A 174 -7.89 6.88 -11.31
CA GLY A 174 -8.17 5.61 -10.63
C GLY A 174 -7.15 4.53 -10.97
N THR A 175 -7.31 3.35 -10.38
CA THR A 175 -6.50 2.18 -10.73
C THR A 175 -7.26 1.28 -11.69
N GLN A 176 -6.57 0.75 -12.69
CA GLN A 176 -7.09 -0.26 -13.61
C GLN A 176 -6.14 -1.44 -13.68
N ARG A 177 -6.73 -2.64 -13.73
CA ARG A 177 -6.03 -3.88 -14.03
C ARG A 177 -6.42 -4.37 -15.41
N ASN A 178 -5.54 -5.11 -16.06
CA ASN A 178 -5.92 -5.82 -17.27
C ASN A 178 -6.95 -6.93 -16.96
N LEU A 179 -7.50 -7.54 -18.01
CA LEU A 179 -8.55 -8.56 -17.88
C LEU A 179 -8.11 -9.74 -16.99
N TRP A 180 -6.86 -10.19 -17.11
CA TRP A 180 -6.27 -11.24 -16.29
C TRP A 180 -6.18 -10.85 -14.80
N GLY A 181 -5.72 -9.63 -14.49
CA GLY A 181 -5.67 -9.12 -13.12
C GLY A 181 -7.04 -8.88 -12.47
N ARG A 182 -8.12 -8.74 -13.26
CA ARG A 182 -9.51 -8.66 -12.79
C ARG A 182 -10.12 -10.04 -12.54
N LEU A 183 -9.90 -10.99 -13.46
CA LEU A 183 -10.45 -12.35 -13.37
C LEU A 183 -9.90 -13.14 -12.19
N PHE A 184 -8.61 -12.96 -11.90
CA PHE A 184 -7.92 -13.83 -10.96
C PHE A 184 -7.62 -13.21 -9.60
N GLY A 185 -7.73 -11.87 -9.44
CA GLY A 185 -7.50 -11.22 -8.14
C GLY A 185 -6.08 -11.36 -7.57
N PHE A 186 -5.13 -11.84 -8.36
CA PHE A 186 -3.77 -12.17 -7.91
C PHE A 186 -2.90 -10.92 -7.71
N GLY A 187 -2.03 -11.00 -6.70
CA GLY A 187 -0.77 -10.28 -6.62
C GLY A 187 0.38 -11.28 -6.81
N LEU A 188 1.59 -10.80 -7.14
CA LEU A 188 2.77 -11.64 -7.31
C LEU A 188 3.85 -11.14 -6.36
N SER A 189 4.48 -12.05 -5.64
CA SER A 189 5.74 -11.82 -4.94
C SER A 189 6.83 -12.62 -5.63
N SER A 190 7.98 -11.97 -5.89
CA SER A 190 9.19 -12.64 -6.34
C SER A 190 9.66 -13.59 -5.26
N GLY A 191 9.89 -14.85 -5.63
CA GLY A 191 10.32 -15.91 -4.73
C GLY A 191 11.81 -16.20 -4.84
#